data_AF-A0A6A6FTY3-F1
#
_entry.id   AF-A0A6A6FTY3-F1
#
_cell.length_a   1.000
_cell.length_b   1.000
_cell.length_c   1.000
_cell.angle_alpha   90.00
_cell.angle_beta   90.00
_cell.angle_gamma   90.00
#
_symmetry.space_group_name_H-M   'P 1'
#
loop_
_entity.id
_entity.type
_entity.pdbx_description
1 polymer ?
#
loop_
_entity_poly.entity_id
_entity_poly.type
_entity_poly.pdbx_seq_one_letter_code
_entity_poly.pdbx_strand_id
1 'polypeptide(L)'
;MDSTLRCNDLRCRSAVSDQAVVTTCSHIFCVPCAARLGLIEHTSHDGHRTCPACHTELVNLDDAVVTALNPSEDYKTSILSGLSPAVIMECAGRGLAFWAYQMVQQVTYQEYVERSLTEKHEVMDARAAERERVLRDDHDRLNNKLEATRAENESLHNQNEQLQQKMQARSKEYQTM
;
A
#
# COMPACT_ATOMS: atom_id res chain seq x y z
N MET A 1 -1.63 -25.41 7.39
CA MET A 1 -1.79 -24.45 6.29
C MET A 1 -0.48 -24.47 5.55
N ASP A 2 -0.47 -24.94 4.31
CA ASP A 2 0.76 -24.96 3.51
C ASP A 2 1.08 -23.53 3.10
N SER A 3 2.20 -23.01 3.60
CA SER A 3 2.67 -21.67 3.25
C SER A 3 2.87 -21.58 1.74
N THR A 4 2.26 -20.61 1.08
CA THR A 4 2.44 -20.41 -0.37
C THR A 4 3.62 -19.48 -0.63
N LEU A 5 4.48 -19.85 -1.58
CA LEU A 5 5.55 -18.97 -2.05
C LEU A 5 4.96 -17.74 -2.74
N ARG A 6 5.68 -16.62 -2.66
CA ARG A 6 5.26 -15.34 -3.27
C ARG A 6 6.38 -14.80 -4.14
N CYS A 7 6.01 -14.17 -5.25
CA CYS A 7 6.95 -13.51 -6.14
C CYS A 7 7.84 -12.52 -5.35
N ASN A 8 9.16 -12.56 -5.59
CA ASN A 8 10.13 -11.66 -4.97
C ASN A 8 10.23 -10.29 -5.66
N ASP A 9 9.49 -10.04 -6.76
CA ASP A 9 9.26 -8.65 -7.19
C ASP A 9 8.31 -7.96 -6.20
N LEU A 10 8.82 -6.94 -5.52
CA LEU A 10 8.11 -6.17 -4.51
C LEU A 10 6.85 -5.47 -5.04
N ARG A 11 6.76 -5.23 -6.35
CA ARG A 11 5.56 -4.68 -6.99
C ARG A 11 4.48 -5.72 -7.28
N CYS A 12 4.85 -7.00 -7.32
CA CYS A 12 3.96 -8.10 -7.69
C CYS A 12 3.47 -8.85 -6.46
N ARG A 13 4.39 -9.48 -5.70
CA ARG A 13 4.11 -10.27 -4.47
C ARG A 13 2.98 -11.30 -4.58
N SER A 14 2.55 -11.66 -5.80
CA SER A 14 1.49 -12.64 -6.02
C SER A 14 1.94 -14.02 -5.55
N ALA A 15 0.99 -14.85 -5.14
CA ALA A 15 1.25 -16.26 -4.90
C ALA A 15 1.77 -16.92 -6.19
N VAL A 16 2.70 -17.87 -6.04
CA VAL A 16 3.17 -18.73 -7.14
C VAL A 16 2.77 -20.18 -6.83
N SER A 17 2.08 -20.83 -7.75
CA SER A 17 1.45 -22.15 -7.53
C SER A 17 1.97 -23.23 -8.47
N ASP A 18 2.07 -22.95 -9.77
CA ASP A 18 2.32 -24.00 -10.76
C ASP A 18 3.75 -23.95 -11.30
N GLN A 19 4.16 -22.79 -11.82
CA GLN A 19 5.49 -22.56 -12.35
C GLN A 19 6.04 -21.21 -11.90
N ALA A 20 7.35 -21.19 -11.66
CA ALA A 20 8.07 -19.98 -11.31
C ALA A 20 9.52 -20.09 -11.77
N VAL A 21 10.22 -18.95 -11.86
CA VAL A 21 11.67 -18.95 -12.00
C VAL A 21 12.30 -18.95 -10.62
N VAL A 22 13.08 -19.97 -10.30
CA VAL A 22 13.86 -20.09 -9.06
C VAL A 22 15.31 -19.83 -9.38
N THR A 23 15.99 -19.10 -8.49
CA THR A 23 17.40 -18.73 -8.64
C THR A 23 18.27 -19.38 -7.57
N THR A 24 19.55 -19.59 -7.87
CA THR A 24 20.53 -20.16 -6.92
C THR A 24 20.81 -19.26 -5.72
N CYS A 25 20.57 -17.95 -5.85
CA CYS A 25 20.57 -16.98 -4.74
C CYS A 25 19.28 -16.99 -3.89
N SER A 26 18.49 -18.05 -3.98
CA SER A 26 17.27 -18.28 -3.19
C SER A 26 16.11 -17.31 -3.43
N HIS A 27 16.02 -16.68 -4.60
CA HIS A 27 14.86 -15.87 -5.00
C HIS A 27 13.96 -16.61 -6.00
N ILE A 28 12.66 -16.32 -5.95
CA ILE A 28 11.61 -16.88 -6.80
C ILE A 28 10.74 -15.79 -7.41
N PHE A 29 10.43 -15.93 -8.70
CA PHE A 29 9.64 -14.97 -9.45
C PHE A 29 8.53 -15.68 -10.22
N CYS A 30 7.33 -15.10 -10.27
CA CYS A 30 6.30 -15.62 -11.19
C CYS A 30 6.78 -15.45 -12.64
N VAL A 31 6.37 -16.36 -13.52
CA VAL A 31 6.81 -16.38 -14.92
C VAL A 31 6.66 -15.01 -15.62
N PRO A 32 5.55 -14.28 -15.49
CA PRO A 32 5.41 -12.94 -16.10
C PRO A 32 6.44 -11.92 -15.59
N CYS A 33 6.75 -11.94 -14.29
CA CYS A 33 7.77 -11.04 -13.74
C CYS A 33 9.17 -11.45 -14.18
N ALA A 34 9.46 -12.76 -14.19
CA ALA A 34 10.75 -13.26 -14.63
C ALA A 34 11.03 -12.92 -16.11
N ALA A 35 10.03 -13.04 -16.99
CA ALA A 35 10.13 -12.63 -18.39
C ALA A 35 10.43 -11.13 -18.50
N ARG A 36 9.60 -10.29 -17.86
CA ARG A 36 9.74 -8.83 -17.87
C ARG A 36 11.07 -8.34 -17.29
N LEU A 37 11.61 -9.05 -16.31
CA LEU A 37 12.85 -8.71 -15.62
C LEU A 37 14.10 -9.36 -16.28
N GLY A 38 13.95 -10.04 -17.41
CA GLY A 38 15.08 -10.61 -18.15
C GLY A 38 15.72 -11.83 -17.51
N LEU A 39 14.98 -12.60 -16.71
CA LEU A 39 15.47 -13.84 -16.08
C LEU A 39 15.28 -15.09 -16.96
N ILE A 40 14.35 -15.04 -17.92
CA ILE A 40 14.02 -16.17 -18.80
C ILE A 40 14.83 -16.14 -20.09
N GLU A 41 14.88 -14.98 -20.75
CA GLU A 41 15.53 -14.86 -22.05
C GLU A 41 17.00 -14.43 -21.88
N HIS A 42 17.90 -15.10 -22.61
CA HIS A 42 19.29 -14.68 -22.78
C HIS A 42 19.36 -13.53 -23.81
N THR A 43 18.69 -12.41 -23.55
CA THR A 43 18.59 -11.29 -24.50
C THR A 43 19.66 -10.23 -24.34
N SER A 44 20.50 -10.28 -23.31
CA SER A 44 21.65 -9.37 -23.21
C SER A 44 22.74 -9.82 -24.18
N HIS A 45 23.23 -8.88 -25.01
CA HIS A 45 24.38 -9.09 -25.90
C HIS A 45 25.65 -9.54 -25.16
N ASP A 46 25.68 -9.39 -23.84
CA ASP A 46 26.77 -9.81 -22.93
C ASP A 46 26.43 -11.07 -22.09
N GLY A 47 25.26 -11.69 -22.27
CA GLY A 47 24.92 -13.02 -21.73
C GLY A 47 24.70 -13.16 -20.21
N HIS A 48 24.99 -12.12 -19.41
CA HIS A 48 24.89 -12.19 -17.95
C HIS A 48 23.51 -11.80 -17.43
N ARG A 49 22.85 -12.71 -16.69
CA ARG A 49 21.61 -12.43 -15.95
C ARG A 49 21.97 -11.89 -14.56
N THR A 50 21.16 -10.99 -14.02
CA THR A 50 21.33 -10.46 -12.65
C THR A 50 20.04 -10.63 -11.88
N CYS A 51 20.11 -11.12 -10.64
CA CYS A 51 18.93 -11.28 -9.80
C CYS A 51 18.29 -9.92 -9.48
N PRO A 52 17.01 -9.68 -9.82
CA PRO A 52 16.34 -8.40 -9.55
C PRO A 52 16.14 -8.09 -8.07
N ALA A 53 16.26 -9.08 -7.18
CA ALA A 53 16.00 -8.93 -5.75
C ALA A 53 17.26 -8.63 -4.93
N CYS A 54 18.40 -9.27 -5.26
CA CYS A 54 19.65 -9.14 -4.49
C CYS A 54 20.86 -8.73 -5.33
N HIS A 55 20.67 -8.50 -6.64
CA HIS A 55 21.73 -8.09 -7.57
C HIS A 55 22.89 -9.08 -7.74
N THR A 56 22.74 -10.32 -7.28
CA THR A 56 23.69 -11.39 -7.54
C THR A 56 23.74 -11.69 -9.04
N GLU A 57 24.95 -11.79 -9.59
CA GLU A 57 25.19 -12.23 -10.96
C GLU A 57 24.85 -13.72 -11.11
N LEU A 58 24.05 -14.05 -12.12
CA LEU A 58 23.53 -15.38 -12.42
C LEU A 58 24.18 -15.86 -13.73
N VAL A 59 25.45 -16.21 -13.63
CA VAL A 59 26.35 -16.46 -14.77
C VAL A 59 26.10 -17.84 -15.40
N ASN A 60 25.72 -18.83 -14.59
CA ASN A 60 25.47 -20.18 -15.06
C ASN A 60 24.05 -20.32 -15.61
N LEU A 61 23.85 -21.27 -16.53
CA LEU A 61 22.53 -21.58 -17.09
C LEU A 61 21.52 -21.99 -15.99
N ASP A 62 21.99 -22.74 -14.99
CA ASP A 62 21.17 -23.24 -13.89
C ASP A 62 20.95 -22.21 -12.77
N ASP A 63 21.56 -21.02 -12.86
CA ASP A 63 21.40 -19.98 -11.83
C ASP A 63 20.00 -19.34 -11.81
N ALA A 64 19.23 -19.51 -12.89
CA ALA A 64 17.82 -19.16 -12.97
C ALA A 64 17.10 -20.12 -13.92
N VAL A 65 16.18 -20.92 -13.37
CA VAL A 65 15.47 -21.97 -14.12
C VAL A 65 13.97 -21.86 -13.90
N VAL A 66 13.19 -22.14 -14.94
CA VAL A 66 11.75 -22.32 -14.82
C VAL A 66 11.50 -23.67 -14.15
N THR A 67 10.87 -23.65 -12.98
CA THR A 67 10.62 -24.82 -12.15
C THR A 67 9.12 -25.07 -12.02
N ALA A 68 8.71 -26.32 -12.19
CA ALA A 68 7.39 -26.78 -11.76
C ALA A 68 7.38 -26.92 -10.24
N LEU A 69 6.51 -26.17 -9.56
CA LEU A 69 6.45 -26.15 -8.10
C LEU A 69 5.70 -27.36 -7.52
N ASN A 70 4.87 -28.01 -8.34
CA ASN A 70 4.18 -29.24 -8.00
C ASN A 70 4.36 -30.28 -9.12
N PRO A 71 5.54 -30.91 -9.23
CA PRO A 71 5.79 -31.93 -10.25
C PRO A 71 5.01 -33.23 -9.97
N SER A 72 4.77 -34.03 -11.01
CA SER A 72 4.13 -35.35 -10.86
C SER A 72 5.00 -36.34 -10.06
N GLU A 73 4.38 -37.36 -9.46
CA GLU A 73 5.10 -38.42 -8.73
C GLU A 73 6.11 -39.15 -9.62
N ASP A 74 5.76 -39.39 -10.89
CA ASP A 74 6.66 -40.01 -11.87
C ASP A 74 7.88 -39.12 -12.16
N TYR A 75 7.69 -37.80 -12.23
CA TYR A 75 8.80 -36.86 -12.42
C TYR A 75 9.70 -36.82 -11.18
N LYS A 76 9.12 -36.76 -9.97
CA LYS A 76 9.89 -36.86 -8.70
C LYS A 76 10.72 -38.13 -8.66
N THR A 77 10.14 -39.26 -9.05
CA THR A 77 10.86 -40.55 -9.14
C THR A 77 11.98 -40.48 -10.17
N SER A 78 11.72 -39.91 -11.34
CA SER A 78 12.69 -39.82 -12.44
C SER A 78 13.90 -38.97 -12.10
N ILE A 79 13.72 -37.82 -11.42
CA ILE A 79 14.83 -36.93 -11.08
C ILE A 79 15.66 -37.42 -9.88
N LEU A 80 15.09 -38.26 -9.02
CA LEU A 80 15.79 -38.80 -7.83
C LEU A 80 16.43 -40.17 -8.09
N SER A 81 15.86 -40.97 -9.00
CA SER A 81 16.36 -42.32 -9.29
C SER A 81 17.74 -42.28 -9.94
N GLY A 82 18.70 -43.01 -9.36
CA GLY A 82 20.10 -43.04 -9.82
C GLY A 82 21.03 -42.06 -9.09
N LEU A 83 20.48 -41.16 -8.26
CA LEU A 83 21.28 -40.33 -7.35
C LEU A 83 21.70 -41.13 -6.11
N SER A 84 22.88 -40.81 -5.57
CA SER A 84 23.30 -41.40 -4.29
C SER A 84 22.47 -40.83 -3.13
N PRO A 85 22.31 -41.56 -2.01
CA PRO A 85 21.62 -41.04 -0.83
C PRO A 85 22.18 -39.70 -0.34
N ALA A 86 23.50 -39.50 -0.44
CA ALA A 86 24.14 -38.23 -0.06
C ALA A 86 23.66 -37.06 -0.92
N VAL A 87 23.59 -37.23 -2.24
CA VAL A 87 23.13 -36.19 -3.17
C VAL A 87 21.64 -35.88 -2.94
N ILE A 88 20.82 -36.91 -2.72
CA ILE A 88 19.39 -36.73 -2.43
C ILE A 88 19.19 -35.88 -1.17
N MET A 89 19.94 -36.19 -0.10
CA MET A 89 19.88 -35.43 1.14
C MET A 89 20.38 -33.99 0.96
N GLU A 90 21.39 -33.77 0.11
CA GLU A 90 21.84 -32.42 -0.23
C GLU A 90 20.76 -31.61 -0.96
N CYS A 91 20.10 -32.20 -1.96
CA CYS A 91 18.99 -31.57 -2.68
C CYS A 91 17.85 -31.20 -1.72
N ALA A 92 17.46 -32.12 -0.83
CA ALA A 92 16.45 -31.86 0.18
C ALA A 92 16.86 -30.73 1.13
N GLY A 93 18.11 -30.74 1.61
CA GLY A 93 18.66 -29.69 2.48
C GLY A 93 18.63 -28.30 1.82
N ARG A 94 19.03 -28.20 0.55
CA ARG A 94 18.95 -26.96 -0.24
C ARG A 94 17.52 -26.48 -0.43
N GLY A 95 16.59 -27.40 -0.72
CA GLY A 95 15.16 -27.09 -0.82
C GLY A 95 14.56 -26.56 0.48
N LEU A 96 14.91 -27.16 1.61
CA LEU A 96 14.48 -26.70 2.94
C LEU A 96 15.09 -25.33 3.29
N ALA A 97 16.37 -25.12 3.01
CA ALA A 97 17.04 -23.83 3.22
C ALA A 97 16.39 -22.72 2.38
N PHE A 98 16.04 -23.02 1.13
CA PHE A 98 15.28 -22.11 0.27
C PHE A 98 13.95 -21.71 0.90
N TRP A 99 13.17 -22.68 1.39
CA TRP A 99 11.90 -22.39 2.06
C TRP A 99 12.08 -21.56 3.33
N ALA A 100 13.06 -21.88 4.17
CA ALA A 100 13.37 -21.11 5.36
C ALA A 100 13.70 -19.65 5.02
N TYR A 101 14.55 -19.43 4.00
CA TYR A 101 14.86 -18.09 3.51
C TYR A 101 13.61 -17.35 3.04
N GLN A 102 12.73 -18.01 2.27
CA GLN A 102 11.49 -17.41 1.79
C GLN A 102 10.53 -17.04 2.93
N MET A 103 10.44 -17.85 3.99
CA MET A 103 9.63 -17.53 5.16
C MET A 103 10.14 -16.31 5.91
N VAL A 104 11.46 -16.23 6.15
CA VAL A 104 12.08 -15.05 6.78
C VAL A 104 11.81 -13.80 5.94
N GLN A 105 12.01 -13.88 4.62
CA GLN A 105 11.75 -12.74 3.72
C GLN A 105 10.28 -12.31 3.71
N GLN A 106 9.33 -13.25 3.85
CA GLN A 106 7.91 -12.92 3.95
C GLN A 106 7.57 -12.20 5.26
N VAL A 107 8.12 -12.66 6.39
CA VAL A 107 7.92 -12.01 7.70
C VAL A 107 8.48 -10.59 7.68
N THR A 108 9.74 -10.42 7.27
CA THR A 108 10.39 -9.10 7.17
C THR A 108 9.62 -8.13 6.26
N TYR A 109 9.11 -8.62 5.13
CA TYR A 109 8.28 -7.81 4.24
C TYR A 109 6.96 -7.39 4.91
N GLN A 110 6.31 -8.30 5.63
CA GLN A 110 5.05 -8.01 6.29
C GLN A 110 5.23 -6.98 7.42
N GLU A 111 6.31 -7.10 8.21
CA GLU A 111 6.68 -6.11 9.24
C GLU A 111 6.92 -4.72 8.63
N TYR A 112 7.61 -4.66 7.47
CA TYR A 112 7.81 -3.40 6.77
C TYR A 112 6.49 -2.78 6.29
N VAL A 113 5.60 -3.58 5.71
CA VAL A 113 4.28 -3.12 5.24
C VAL A 113 3.44 -2.62 6.40
N GLU A 114 3.40 -3.36 7.51
CA GLU A 114 2.72 -2.96 8.74
C GLU A 114 3.22 -1.61 9.22
N ARG A 115 4.53 -1.45 9.43
CA ARG A 115 5.12 -0.18 9.85
C ARG A 115 4.75 0.97 8.91
N SER A 116 4.88 0.78 7.60
CA SER A 116 4.55 1.81 6.61
C SER A 116 3.06 2.19 6.61
N LEU A 117 2.17 1.23 6.85
CA LEU A 117 0.74 1.48 6.97
C LEU A 117 0.42 2.24 8.26
N THR A 118 1.03 1.86 9.39
CA THR A 118 0.87 2.55 10.67
C THR A 118 1.33 4.00 10.59
N GLU A 119 2.51 4.28 10.05
CA GLU A 119 3.01 5.65 9.86
C GLU A 119 2.06 6.50 8.99
N LYS A 120 1.54 5.93 7.90
CA LYS A 120 0.56 6.63 7.04
C LYS A 120 -0.75 6.89 7.76
N HIS A 121 -1.21 5.92 8.55
CA HIS A 121 -2.43 6.04 9.34
C HIS A 121 -2.29 7.16 10.37
N GLU A 122 -1.20 7.20 11.14
CA GLU A 122 -0.92 8.26 12.11
C GLU A 122 -0.90 9.64 11.46
N VAL A 123 -0.25 9.78 10.28
CA VAL A 123 -0.24 11.05 9.54
C VAL A 123 -1.63 11.45 9.06
N MET A 124 -2.43 10.48 8.58
CA MET A 124 -3.80 10.75 8.15
C MET A 124 -4.70 11.15 9.32
N ASP A 125 -4.57 10.48 10.45
CA ASP A 125 -5.35 10.75 11.66
C ASP A 125 -5.00 12.12 12.24
N ALA A 126 -3.72 12.49 12.30
CA ALA A 126 -3.29 13.82 12.71
C ALA A 126 -3.87 14.92 11.78
N ARG A 127 -3.89 14.68 10.46
CA ARG A 127 -4.50 15.61 9.50
C ARG A 127 -6.01 15.70 9.66
N ALA A 128 -6.68 14.60 9.98
CA ALA A 128 -8.11 14.60 10.23
C ALA A 128 -8.46 15.39 11.50
N ALA A 129 -7.74 15.13 12.60
CA ALA A 129 -7.91 15.86 13.87
C ALA A 129 -7.68 17.36 13.72
N GLU A 130 -6.67 17.77 12.95
CA GLU A 130 -6.41 19.19 12.67
C GLU A 130 -7.55 19.83 11.87
N ARG A 131 -8.05 19.15 10.82
CA ARG A 131 -9.20 19.65 10.05
C ARG A 131 -10.44 19.80 10.91
N GLU A 132 -10.72 18.83 11.77
CA GLU A 132 -11.86 18.94 12.69
C GLU A 132 -11.71 20.14 13.63
N ARG A 133 -10.50 20.40 14.14
CA ARG A 133 -10.23 21.57 14.97
C ARG A 133 -10.52 22.86 14.20
N VAL A 134 -9.98 23.00 12.99
CA VAL A 134 -10.22 24.18 12.14
C VAL A 134 -11.72 24.36 11.85
N LEU A 135 -12.43 23.28 11.53
CA LEU A 135 -13.88 23.34 11.28
C LEU A 135 -14.67 23.76 12.53
N ARG A 136 -14.28 23.28 13.73
CA ARG A 136 -14.88 23.72 15.00
C ARG A 136 -14.64 25.21 15.24
N ASP A 137 -13.40 25.67 15.09
CA ASP A 137 -13.05 27.08 15.28
C ASP A 137 -13.80 28.00 14.29
N ASP A 138 -13.92 27.57 13.02
CA ASP A 138 -14.68 28.29 12.00
C ASP A 138 -16.18 28.33 12.29
N HIS A 139 -16.73 27.21 12.75
CA HIS A 139 -18.14 27.11 13.15
C HIS A 139 -18.45 28.07 14.31
N ASP A 140 -17.60 28.11 15.34
CA ASP A 140 -17.78 28.99 16.49
C ASP A 140 -17.63 30.46 16.08
N ARG A 141 -16.66 30.78 15.21
CA ARG A 141 -16.51 32.13 14.64
C ARG A 141 -17.75 32.56 13.86
N LEU A 142 -18.30 31.69 13.02
CA LEU A 142 -19.49 31.98 12.22
C LEU A 142 -20.74 32.14 13.08
N ASN A 143 -20.92 31.30 14.11
CA ASN A 143 -22.02 31.43 15.05
C ASN A 143 -21.96 32.75 15.83
N ASN A 144 -20.79 33.12 16.35
CA ASN A 144 -20.61 34.41 17.04
C ASN A 144 -20.96 35.59 16.13
N LYS A 145 -20.56 35.54 14.85
CA LYS A 145 -20.89 36.58 13.87
C LYS A 145 -22.38 36.62 13.55
N LEU A 146 -23.02 35.45 13.45
CA LEU A 146 -24.46 35.34 13.23
C LEU A 146 -25.25 35.95 14.39
N GLU A 147 -24.88 35.65 15.63
CA GLU A 147 -25.50 36.24 16.84
C GLU A 147 -25.32 37.76 16.89
N ALA A 148 -24.12 38.26 16.65
CA ALA A 148 -23.85 39.70 16.60
C ALA A 148 -24.71 40.40 15.52
N THR A 149 -24.81 39.80 14.34
CA THR A 149 -25.60 40.34 13.22
C THR A 149 -27.11 40.31 13.54
N ARG A 150 -27.60 39.27 14.22
CA ARG A 150 -29.00 39.20 14.70
C ARG A 150 -29.30 40.32 15.69
N ALA A 151 -28.44 40.53 16.68
CA ALA A 151 -28.61 41.60 17.66
C ALA A 151 -28.59 43.00 17.01
N GLU A 152 -27.69 43.23 16.06
CA GLU A 152 -27.64 44.49 15.31
C GLU A 152 -28.91 44.73 14.48
N ASN A 153 -29.42 43.69 13.83
CA ASN A 153 -30.65 43.75 13.03
C ASN A 153 -31.89 44.06 13.90
N GLU A 154 -32.01 43.41 15.06
CA GLU A 154 -33.06 43.71 16.05
C GLU A 154 -32.98 45.17 16.52
N SER A 155 -31.79 45.68 16.82
CA SER A 155 -31.58 47.08 17.21
C SER A 155 -32.01 48.04 16.10
N LEU A 156 -31.59 47.80 14.85
CA LEU A 156 -31.96 48.62 13.71
C LEU A 156 -33.47 48.58 13.44
N HIS A 157 -34.10 47.41 13.59
CA HIS A 157 -35.54 47.24 13.45
C HIS A 157 -36.29 48.12 14.47
N ASN A 158 -35.92 48.03 15.75
CA ASN A 158 -36.50 48.85 16.81
C ASN A 158 -36.31 50.35 16.57
N GLN A 159 -35.13 50.78 16.10
CA GLN A 159 -34.88 52.19 15.74
C GLN A 159 -35.76 52.65 14.59
N ASN A 160 -35.98 51.79 13.58
CA ASN A 160 -36.83 52.10 12.43
C ASN A 160 -38.30 52.27 12.87
N GLU A 161 -38.81 51.37 13.71
CA GLU A 161 -40.16 51.50 14.28
C GLU A 161 -40.32 52.81 15.07
N GLN A 162 -39.35 53.17 15.92
CA GLN A 162 -39.39 54.42 16.67
C GLN A 162 -39.39 55.65 15.75
N LEU A 163 -38.60 55.64 14.67
CA LEU A 163 -38.57 56.72 13.68
C LEU A 163 -39.90 56.82 12.94
N GLN A 164 -40.51 55.69 12.54
CA GLN A 164 -41.82 55.67 11.91
C GLN A 164 -42.90 56.25 12.83
N GLN A 165 -42.92 55.87 14.11
CA GLN A 165 -43.85 56.42 15.09
C GLN A 165 -43.69 57.94 15.24
N LYS A 166 -42.44 58.42 15.38
CA LYS A 166 -42.15 59.87 15.45
C LYS A 166 -42.59 60.62 14.20
N MET A 167 -42.36 60.04 13.01
CA MET A 167 -42.80 60.62 11.75
C MET A 167 -44.33 60.70 11.65
N GLN A 168 -45.04 59.64 12.04
CA GLN A 168 -46.50 59.63 12.07
C GLN A 168 -47.05 60.68 13.04
N ALA A 169 -46.45 60.81 14.23
CA ALA A 169 -46.84 61.82 15.21
C ALA A 169 -46.66 63.25 14.65
N ARG A 170 -45.48 63.57 14.10
CA ARG A 170 -45.24 64.87 13.44
C ARG A 170 -46.19 65.13 12.28
N SER A 171 -46.47 64.12 11.46
CA SER A 171 -47.39 64.27 10.32
C SER A 171 -48.80 64.60 10.78
N LYS A 172 -49.27 64.02 11.90
CA LYS A 172 -50.57 64.34 12.50
C LYS A 172 -50.60 65.77 13.04
N GLU A 173 -49.56 66.20 13.76
CA GLU A 173 -49.42 67.58 14.26
C GLU A 173 -49.48 68.60 13.11
N TYR A 174 -48.77 68.35 12.00
CA TYR A 174 -48.81 69.21 10.82
C TYR A 174 -50.16 69.29 10.12
N GLN A 175 -51.01 68.25 10.24
CA GLN A 175 -52.37 68.25 9.68
C GLN A 175 -53.41 68.93 10.59
N THR A 176 -53.03 69.25 11.85
CA THR A 176 -53.91 69.92 12.82
C THR A 176 -53.61 71.41 13.01
N MET A 177 -52.55 71.93 12.37
CA MET A 177 -52.28 73.36 12.16
C MET A 177 -52.96 73.87 10.89
#